data_AF-A0A9D8RW81-F1
#
_entry.id   AF-A0A9D8RW81-F1
#
_cell.length_a   1.000
_cell.length_b   1.000
_cell.length_c   1.000
_cell.angle_alpha   90.00
_cell.angle_beta   90.00
_cell.angle_gamma   90.00
#
_symmetry.space_group_name_H-M   'P 1'
#
loop_
_entity.id
_entity.type
_entity.pdbx_description
1 polymer ?
#
loop_
_entity_poly.entity_id
_entity_poly.type
_entity_poly.pdbx_seq_one_letter_code
_entity_poly.pdbx_strand_id
1 'polypeptide(L)'
;MKKILSMLLALSMLLTSLFICTSCLGGDGSGDGSGAGGSGVGEASSFVSLDINPEIILTVDENNLVVTVTGENEDALVLLYGEDTLVGKDAEVAVDKIISLAVELGYLTEDNKAVELIVDNANSEKATELLGKLKSKITATSESTGLSVTVGTEGAYSLLREYEAFKAANPSFAEISLSKYKMALTASEDGELTLDAALALDDSALIKNISQAKAEIEAYYTDAYKERHDEAMRVYNYALDAELDLVYAEYFSQNGQMSAGMFYSYIYQIYALTARGLYAAADTIEFFDTTKNYELDETRVNAILESLGLSATETDKLKNEDGKITLDSVLDYADIYMKNLDTGVDKAAIKAALDSAIANAEIDVKAEADRLAREYAPQLESIITSSEAIKQVMEVASMLAPPNLKTEITTMLADYETAATLLRELVEGGTPTTEALREVADGLDKKAKQILVKIEGLLDADAKADIEARKKSKRDAKASEREAFEEAIASARRDAEERLNNLKNSRKNKQ
;
A
#
# COMPACT_ATOMS: atom_id res chain seq x y z
N MET A 1 -13.74 7.62 -2.76
CA MET A 1 -14.74 6.55 -2.45
C MET A 1 -16.08 6.57 -3.20
N LYS A 2 -17.02 7.50 -2.94
CA LYS A 2 -18.38 7.50 -3.55
C LYS A 2 -18.35 7.38 -5.08
N LYS A 3 -17.35 7.99 -5.74
CA LYS A 3 -17.15 7.94 -7.18
C LYS A 3 -16.77 6.55 -7.69
N ILE A 4 -15.78 5.88 -7.07
CA ILE A 4 -15.30 4.54 -7.47
C ILE A 4 -16.43 3.52 -7.45
N LEU A 5 -17.09 3.38 -6.30
CA LEU A 5 -18.13 2.37 -6.14
C LEU A 5 -19.40 2.70 -6.93
N SER A 6 -19.74 3.99 -7.07
CA SER A 6 -20.85 4.39 -7.95
C SER A 6 -20.56 4.09 -9.43
N MET A 7 -19.30 4.15 -9.85
CA MET A 7 -18.91 3.87 -11.23
C MET A 7 -18.89 2.37 -11.52
N LEU A 8 -18.31 1.56 -10.61
CA LEU A 8 -18.38 0.10 -10.69
C LEU A 8 -19.83 -0.40 -10.66
N LEU A 9 -20.69 0.24 -9.86
CA LEU A 9 -22.12 -0.03 -9.83
C LEU A 9 -22.83 0.37 -11.13
N ALA A 10 -22.50 1.53 -11.71
CA ALA A 10 -23.06 1.94 -13.01
C ALA A 10 -22.66 0.96 -14.12
N LEU A 11 -21.43 0.44 -14.05
CA LEU A 11 -20.92 -0.54 -15.01
C LEU A 11 -21.59 -1.92 -14.86
N SER A 12 -21.83 -2.37 -13.62
CA SER A 12 -22.60 -3.60 -13.38
C SER A 12 -24.05 -3.48 -13.85
N MET A 13 -24.67 -2.30 -13.71
CA MET A 13 -26.00 -2.03 -14.25
C MET A 13 -26.02 -2.00 -15.79
N LEU A 14 -24.97 -1.51 -16.45
CA LEU A 14 -24.83 -1.51 -17.91
C LEU A 14 -24.80 -2.95 -18.48
N LEU A 15 -24.21 -3.93 -17.78
CA LEU A 15 -24.25 -5.35 -18.19
C LEU A 15 -25.69 -5.88 -18.32
N THR A 16 -26.60 -5.50 -17.41
CA THR A 16 -28.01 -5.96 -17.47
C THR A 16 -28.76 -5.40 -18.68
N SER A 17 -28.33 -4.25 -19.20
CA SER A 17 -28.92 -3.59 -20.36
C SER A 17 -28.41 -4.13 -21.71
N LEU A 18 -27.33 -4.92 -21.72
CA LEU A 18 -26.68 -5.42 -22.92
C LEU A 18 -27.40 -6.61 -23.60
N PHE A 19 -28.58 -7.00 -23.10
CA PHE A 19 -29.47 -7.98 -23.76
C PHE A 19 -30.25 -7.41 -24.96
N ILE A 20 -30.11 -6.10 -25.28
CA ILE A 20 -30.87 -5.47 -26.36
C ILE A 20 -29.97 -4.61 -27.28
N CYS A 21 -29.77 -5.14 -28.50
CA CYS A 21 -29.51 -4.47 -29.79
C CYS A 21 -28.17 -3.75 -30.08
N THR A 22 -27.73 -3.97 -31.32
CA THR A 22 -26.44 -3.70 -31.98
C THR A 22 -26.42 -2.47 -32.91
N SER A 23 -25.21 -2.06 -33.35
CA SER A 23 -24.78 -1.21 -34.52
C SER A 23 -24.30 0.23 -34.19
N CYS A 24 -23.22 0.86 -34.73
CA CYS A 24 -22.23 0.61 -35.80
C CYS A 24 -20.96 1.51 -35.62
N LEU A 25 -19.87 1.22 -36.37
CA LEU A 25 -18.45 1.62 -36.26
C LEU A 25 -17.97 2.88 -37.06
N GLY A 26 -16.75 3.37 -36.71
CA GLY A 26 -15.71 3.93 -37.62
C GLY A 26 -14.95 5.16 -37.07
N GLY A 27 -13.61 5.34 -37.08
CA GLY A 27 -12.45 4.58 -37.56
C GLY A 27 -11.10 5.32 -37.29
N ASP A 28 -9.98 4.59 -37.46
CA ASP A 28 -8.54 4.92 -37.72
C ASP A 28 -7.65 5.85 -36.83
N GLY A 29 -6.45 5.33 -36.50
CA GLY A 29 -5.25 6.11 -36.09
C GLY A 29 -4.23 5.34 -35.22
N SER A 30 -2.95 5.35 -35.59
CA SER A 30 -1.84 4.47 -35.14
C SER A 30 -0.77 5.15 -34.25
N GLY A 31 -0.06 4.41 -33.38
CA GLY A 31 1.17 4.86 -32.68
C GLY A 31 1.60 3.94 -31.52
N ASP A 32 2.91 3.80 -31.27
CA ASP A 32 3.62 2.61 -30.77
C ASP A 32 4.57 2.92 -29.57
N GLY A 33 4.99 1.89 -28.79
CA GLY A 33 6.16 1.84 -27.88
C GLY A 33 5.98 2.36 -26.42
N SER A 34 6.16 1.60 -25.32
CA SER A 34 7.26 0.74 -24.82
C SER A 34 8.37 1.49 -24.05
N GLY A 35 8.46 1.23 -22.73
CA GLY A 35 9.67 0.65 -22.10
C GLY A 35 10.68 1.55 -21.36
N ALA A 36 10.77 1.28 -20.04
CA ALA A 36 11.97 1.00 -19.23
C ALA A 36 13.09 2.04 -18.99
N GLY A 37 13.72 1.96 -17.80
CA GLY A 37 15.00 2.64 -17.54
C GLY A 37 15.61 2.41 -16.15
N GLY A 38 16.07 1.18 -15.86
CA GLY A 38 16.90 0.87 -14.69
C GLY A 38 18.37 1.33 -14.87
N SER A 39 18.99 1.79 -13.77
CA SER A 39 20.36 2.32 -13.74
C SER A 39 21.30 1.51 -12.81
N GLY A 40 22.32 0.88 -13.40
CA GLY A 40 23.74 0.93 -13.01
C GLY A 40 24.28 0.50 -11.64
N VAL A 41 23.48 0.14 -10.63
CA VAL A 41 24.00 -0.25 -9.30
C VAL A 41 24.10 -1.78 -9.16
N GLY A 42 25.05 -2.27 -8.36
CA GLY A 42 25.15 -3.69 -8.00
C GLY A 42 23.88 -4.18 -7.28
N GLU A 43 23.66 -5.49 -7.26
CA GLU A 43 22.51 -6.07 -6.55
C GLU A 43 22.63 -5.82 -5.04
N ALA A 44 21.53 -5.40 -4.40
CA ALA A 44 21.50 -5.11 -2.97
C ALA A 44 21.82 -6.36 -2.14
N SER A 45 22.69 -6.21 -1.15
CA SER A 45 23.14 -7.28 -0.26
C SER A 45 22.98 -6.97 1.23
N SER A 46 22.84 -5.69 1.61
CA SER A 46 22.59 -5.31 3.00
C SER A 46 21.43 -4.33 3.10
N PHE A 47 20.68 -4.44 4.19
CA PHE A 47 19.62 -3.51 4.60
C PHE A 47 20.14 -2.61 5.73
N VAL A 48 19.78 -1.33 5.68
CA VAL A 48 20.10 -0.35 6.71
C VAL A 48 18.85 0.46 7.02
N SER A 49 18.44 0.50 8.28
CA SER A 49 17.39 1.40 8.79
C SER A 49 18.00 2.36 9.80
N LEU A 50 17.77 3.66 9.59
CA LEU A 50 18.12 4.72 10.53
C LEU A 50 16.85 5.35 11.08
N ASP A 51 16.61 5.18 12.38
CA ASP A 51 15.58 5.91 13.10
C ASP A 51 16.21 7.08 13.86
N ILE A 52 16.06 8.26 13.27
CA ILE A 52 16.31 9.54 13.92
C ILE A 52 15.00 10.09 14.48
N ASN A 53 13.88 9.57 14.01
CA ASN A 53 12.58 10.24 13.89
C ASN A 53 12.76 11.58 13.16
N PRO A 54 13.26 11.49 11.91
CA PRO A 54 12.70 10.68 10.82
C PRO A 54 13.24 9.25 10.65
N GLU A 55 12.50 8.37 9.96
CA GLU A 55 12.93 7.00 9.61
C GLU A 55 13.37 6.86 8.14
N ILE A 56 14.59 6.38 7.91
CA ILE A 56 15.21 6.26 6.57
C ILE A 56 15.72 4.85 6.33
N ILE A 57 15.39 4.27 5.18
CA ILE A 57 15.90 2.98 4.71
C ILE A 57 16.92 3.18 3.59
N LEU A 58 18.00 2.41 3.65
CA LEU A 58 18.92 2.21 2.55
C LEU A 58 19.06 0.73 2.25
N THR A 59 19.16 0.40 0.97
CA THR A 59 19.75 -0.88 0.55
C THR A 59 21.12 -0.61 -0.04
N VAL A 60 22.10 -1.46 0.27
CA VAL A 60 23.49 -1.29 -0.17
C VAL A 60 24.02 -2.57 -0.80
N ASP A 61 24.86 -2.42 -1.82
CA ASP A 61 25.50 -3.54 -2.51
C ASP A 61 26.67 -4.13 -1.71
N GLU A 62 27.31 -5.15 -2.28
CA GLU A 62 28.44 -5.87 -1.66
C GLU A 62 29.70 -5.00 -1.46
N ASN A 63 29.76 -3.84 -2.10
CA ASN A 63 30.83 -2.85 -1.95
C ASN A 63 30.42 -1.69 -1.03
N ASN A 64 29.29 -1.81 -0.32
CA ASN A 64 28.66 -0.77 0.49
C ASN A 64 28.22 0.48 -0.32
N LEU A 65 27.97 0.34 -1.62
CA LEU A 65 27.39 1.41 -2.41
C LEU A 65 25.87 1.40 -2.27
N VAL A 66 25.27 2.56 -2.06
CA VAL A 66 23.83 2.73 -1.93
C VAL A 66 23.13 2.35 -3.23
N VAL A 67 22.21 1.38 -3.15
CA VAL A 67 21.32 0.96 -4.24
C VAL A 67 20.02 1.75 -4.20
N THR A 68 19.40 1.85 -3.02
CA THR A 68 18.20 2.67 -2.79
C THR A 68 18.34 3.48 -1.50
N VAL A 69 17.65 4.61 -1.45
CA VAL A 69 17.46 5.44 -0.24
C VAL A 69 16.03 5.96 -0.23
N THR A 70 15.29 5.70 0.84
CA THR A 70 13.86 6.03 0.94
C THR A 70 13.54 6.52 2.35
N GLY A 71 12.63 7.48 2.46
CA GLY A 71 12.07 7.90 3.74
C GLY A 71 10.79 7.11 4.03
N GLU A 72 10.68 6.51 5.21
CA GLU A 72 9.52 5.68 5.59
C GLU A 72 8.39 6.52 6.21
N ASN A 73 8.69 7.73 6.68
CA ASN A 73 7.69 8.68 7.17
C ASN A 73 7.84 10.05 6.49
N GLU A 74 6.83 10.92 6.60
CA GLU A 74 6.81 12.22 5.92
C GLU A 74 8.02 13.09 6.31
N ASP A 75 8.42 13.06 7.58
CA ASP A 75 9.61 13.76 8.06
C ASP A 75 10.90 13.28 7.36
N ALA A 76 10.98 12.00 6.97
CA ALA A 76 12.14 11.47 6.27
C ALA A 76 12.14 11.87 4.80
N LEU A 77 10.95 11.93 4.19
CA LEU A 77 10.77 12.51 2.86
C LEU A 77 11.18 13.98 2.86
N VAL A 78 10.79 14.76 3.88
CA VAL A 78 11.22 16.16 4.04
C VAL A 78 12.75 16.26 4.16
N LEU A 79 13.37 15.39 4.97
CA LEU A 79 14.83 15.35 5.11
C LEU A 79 15.51 15.06 3.78
N LEU A 80 15.07 14.03 3.05
CA LEU A 80 15.66 13.56 1.81
C LEU A 80 15.27 14.39 0.57
N TYR A 81 14.26 15.25 0.64
CA TYR A 81 13.76 15.98 -0.52
C TYR A 81 14.85 16.81 -1.21
N GLY A 82 15.14 16.50 -2.49
CA GLY A 82 16.20 17.13 -3.29
C GLY A 82 17.60 16.54 -3.09
N GLU A 83 17.74 15.38 -2.44
CA GLU A 83 19.02 14.68 -2.19
C GLU A 83 19.23 13.49 -3.13
N ASP A 84 18.92 13.65 -4.42
CA ASP A 84 18.90 12.59 -5.45
C ASP A 84 20.29 11.97 -5.75
N THR A 85 21.36 12.52 -5.18
CA THR A 85 22.74 12.09 -5.46
C THR A 85 23.23 10.97 -4.55
N LEU A 86 22.45 10.56 -3.53
CA LEU A 86 22.87 9.58 -2.54
C LEU A 86 23.04 8.16 -3.11
N VAL A 87 22.23 7.79 -4.11
CA VAL A 87 22.36 6.50 -4.82
C VAL A 87 23.71 6.41 -5.54
N GLY A 88 24.39 5.28 -5.38
CA GLY A 88 25.73 5.02 -5.91
C GLY A 88 26.88 5.57 -5.06
N LYS A 89 26.60 6.31 -3.97
CA LYS A 89 27.64 6.71 -3.01
C LYS A 89 27.93 5.58 -2.02
N ASP A 90 29.09 5.66 -1.37
CA ASP A 90 29.40 4.82 -0.22
C ASP A 90 28.41 5.10 0.94
N ALA A 91 27.96 4.04 1.61
CA ALA A 91 27.00 4.12 2.71
C ALA A 91 27.43 5.08 3.83
N GLU A 92 28.72 5.16 4.15
CA GLU A 92 29.24 6.11 5.16
C GLU A 92 29.06 7.57 4.69
N VAL A 93 29.22 7.83 3.39
CA VAL A 93 29.02 9.17 2.81
C VAL A 93 27.54 9.54 2.80
N ALA A 94 26.66 8.57 2.51
CA ALA A 94 25.22 8.82 2.56
C ALA A 94 24.74 9.09 3.99
N VAL A 95 25.18 8.28 4.96
CA VAL A 95 24.84 8.46 6.38
C VAL A 95 25.38 9.78 6.93
N ASP A 96 26.61 10.19 6.59
CA ASP A 96 27.17 11.50 6.94
C ASP A 96 26.28 12.66 6.49
N LYS A 97 25.79 12.59 5.25
CA LYS A 97 24.90 13.61 4.68
C LYS A 97 23.53 13.59 5.36
N ILE A 98 22.96 12.42 5.63
CA ILE A 98 21.68 12.25 6.33
C ILE A 98 21.76 12.84 7.76
N ILE A 99 22.80 12.49 8.52
CA ILE A 99 23.00 13.01 9.88
C ILE A 99 23.21 14.52 9.87
N SER A 100 24.01 15.04 8.94
CA SER A 100 24.21 16.49 8.79
C SER A 100 22.90 17.23 8.51
N LEU A 101 22.05 16.68 7.63
CA LEU A 101 20.72 17.23 7.35
C LEU A 101 19.78 17.12 8.55
N ALA A 102 19.81 16.01 9.29
CA ALA A 102 19.01 15.86 10.49
C ALA A 102 19.35 16.92 11.54
N VAL A 103 20.63 17.28 11.67
CA VAL A 103 21.06 18.39 12.53
C VAL A 103 20.62 19.74 11.94
N GLU A 104 20.84 19.99 10.64
CA GLU A 104 20.45 21.25 9.96
C GLU A 104 18.93 21.52 10.02
N LEU A 105 18.12 20.47 9.95
CA LEU A 105 16.65 20.57 9.93
C LEU A 105 16.03 20.46 11.33
N GLY A 106 16.85 20.31 12.38
CA GLY A 106 16.41 20.27 13.77
C GLY A 106 15.71 18.98 14.18
N TYR A 107 15.96 17.88 13.47
CA TYR A 107 15.54 16.55 13.88
C TYR A 107 16.47 16.00 14.96
N LEU A 108 17.78 16.21 14.83
CA LEU A 108 18.75 15.99 15.89
C LEU A 108 19.02 17.32 16.59
N THR A 109 18.78 17.35 17.90
CA THR A 109 18.88 18.56 18.74
C THR A 109 19.44 18.20 20.11
N GLU A 110 19.50 19.18 21.02
CA GLU A 110 19.90 18.90 22.40
C GLU A 110 18.89 18.00 23.15
N ASP A 111 17.63 18.01 22.71
CA ASP A 111 16.52 17.25 23.30
C ASP A 111 16.25 15.92 22.56
N ASN A 112 16.82 15.75 21.35
CA ASN A 112 16.82 14.49 20.60
C ASN A 112 18.24 14.14 20.12
N LYS A 113 18.97 13.38 20.94
CA LYS A 113 20.39 13.01 20.73
C LYS A 113 20.58 11.51 20.49
N ALA A 114 19.57 10.79 20.02
CA ALA A 114 19.67 9.36 19.86
C ALA A 114 19.17 8.90 18.49
N VAL A 115 19.91 7.95 17.92
CA VAL A 115 19.62 7.30 16.64
C VAL A 115 19.59 5.80 16.88
N GLU A 116 18.51 5.13 16.49
CA GLU A 116 18.48 3.66 16.43
C GLU A 116 18.92 3.21 15.04
N LEU A 117 19.83 2.24 14.99
CA LEU A 117 20.42 1.74 13.76
C LEU A 117 20.24 0.22 13.68
N ILE A 118 19.55 -0.22 12.62
CA ILE A 118 19.39 -1.64 12.29
C ILE A 118 20.15 -1.90 10.98
N VAL A 119 21.03 -2.90 10.98
CA VAL A 119 21.77 -3.34 9.79
C VAL A 119 21.65 -4.85 9.65
N ASP A 120 21.28 -5.31 8.46
CA ASP A 120 21.13 -6.73 8.16
C ASP A 120 21.88 -7.11 6.88
N ASN A 121 22.39 -8.33 6.85
CA ASN A 121 23.06 -8.97 5.71
C ASN A 121 23.02 -10.48 5.95
N ALA A 122 22.82 -11.26 4.88
CA ALA A 122 22.82 -12.73 4.96
C ALA A 122 24.13 -13.31 5.52
N ASN A 123 25.24 -12.55 5.46
CA ASN A 123 26.46 -12.78 6.21
C ASN A 123 26.53 -11.84 7.42
N SER A 124 26.38 -12.42 8.63
CA SER A 124 26.39 -11.69 9.89
C SER A 124 27.71 -10.96 10.21
N GLU A 125 28.85 -11.42 9.69
CA GLU A 125 30.13 -10.72 9.83
C GLU A 125 30.11 -9.40 9.04
N LYS A 126 29.55 -9.42 7.82
CA LYS A 126 29.38 -8.20 7.00
C LYS A 126 28.39 -7.23 7.63
N ALA A 127 27.27 -7.74 8.16
CA ALA A 127 26.32 -6.91 8.90
C ALA A 127 26.99 -6.20 10.08
N THR A 128 27.79 -6.94 10.87
CA THR A 128 28.52 -6.40 12.03
C THR A 128 29.57 -5.36 11.62
N GLU A 129 30.31 -5.62 10.54
CA GLU A 129 31.31 -4.68 10.01
C GLU A 129 30.65 -3.37 9.55
N LEU A 130 29.59 -3.47 8.75
CA LEU A 130 28.86 -2.31 8.25
C LEU A 130 28.22 -1.51 9.40
N LEU A 131 27.57 -2.19 10.36
CA LEU A 131 27.02 -1.57 11.56
C LEU A 131 28.09 -0.77 12.32
N GLY A 132 29.28 -1.33 12.52
CA GLY A 132 30.38 -0.66 13.21
C GLY A 132 30.86 0.60 12.47
N LYS A 133 30.97 0.53 11.14
CA LYS A 133 31.35 1.68 10.30
C LYS A 133 30.31 2.80 10.39
N LEU A 134 29.03 2.48 10.17
CA LEU A 134 27.95 3.46 10.20
C LEU A 134 27.79 4.08 11.59
N LYS A 135 27.88 3.29 12.66
CA LYS A 135 27.88 3.80 14.04
C LYS A 135 29.01 4.81 14.29
N SER A 136 30.24 4.47 13.89
CA SER A 136 31.40 5.36 14.03
C SER A 136 31.19 6.65 13.24
N LYS A 137 30.60 6.54 12.04
CA LYS A 137 30.33 7.66 11.16
C LYS A 137 29.26 8.61 11.73
N ILE A 138 28.17 8.08 12.29
CA ILE A 138 27.12 8.88 12.95
C ILE A 138 27.71 9.68 14.12
N THR A 139 28.49 9.03 14.99
CA THR A 139 29.15 9.70 16.13
C THR A 139 30.10 10.79 15.65
N ALA A 140 31.00 10.50 14.70
CA ALA A 140 31.94 11.49 14.20
C ALA A 140 31.26 12.69 13.53
N THR A 141 30.19 12.44 12.76
CA THR A 141 29.44 13.49 12.06
C THR A 141 28.73 14.40 13.06
N SER A 142 28.00 13.83 14.02
CA SER A 142 27.29 14.61 15.04
C SER A 142 28.24 15.45 15.92
N GLU A 143 29.38 14.90 16.32
CA GLU A 143 30.39 15.65 17.07
C GLU A 143 30.91 16.85 16.28
N SER A 144 31.08 16.70 14.95
CA SER A 144 31.52 17.79 14.07
C SER A 144 30.49 18.91 13.93
N THR A 145 29.20 18.61 14.15
CA THR A 145 28.11 19.60 14.20
C THR A 145 27.89 20.17 15.60
N GLY A 146 28.66 19.75 16.60
CA GLY A 146 28.55 20.22 17.98
C GLY A 146 27.51 19.49 18.84
N LEU A 147 26.97 18.36 18.37
CA LEU A 147 26.03 17.52 19.10
C LEU A 147 26.69 16.19 19.49
N SER A 148 26.37 15.66 20.66
CA SER A 148 26.82 14.32 21.08
C SER A 148 25.68 13.34 20.93
N VAL A 149 25.66 12.58 19.83
CA VAL A 149 24.60 11.60 19.54
C VAL A 149 24.98 10.20 20.02
N THR A 150 24.02 9.53 20.65
CA THR A 150 24.10 8.12 21.04
C THR A 150 23.49 7.25 19.94
N VAL A 151 24.14 6.12 19.63
CA VAL A 151 23.65 5.17 18.63
C VAL A 151 23.23 3.86 19.30
N GLY A 152 21.93 3.63 19.33
CA GLY A 152 21.29 2.39 19.77
C GLY A 152 21.13 1.38 18.64
N THR A 153 20.85 0.13 19.01
CA THR A 153 20.57 -0.99 18.07
C THR A 153 19.42 -1.85 18.59
N GLU A 154 18.62 -1.31 19.51
CA GLU A 154 17.48 -2.01 20.12
C GLU A 154 16.24 -1.87 19.25
N GLY A 155 16.18 -0.82 18.42
CA GLY A 155 15.03 -0.45 17.61
C GLY A 155 14.16 0.60 18.29
N ALA A 156 13.38 1.32 17.49
CA ALA A 156 12.44 2.33 17.98
C ALA A 156 11.36 1.71 18.87
N TYR A 157 10.78 2.51 19.77
CA TYR A 157 9.74 2.04 20.68
C TYR A 157 8.49 1.57 19.93
N SER A 158 8.04 2.32 18.93
CA SER A 158 6.91 2.00 18.05
C SER A 158 7.10 0.65 17.37
N LEU A 159 8.25 0.44 16.72
CA LEU A 159 8.61 -0.81 16.06
C LEU A 159 8.68 -1.98 17.04
N LEU A 160 9.30 -1.79 18.21
CA LEU A 160 9.40 -2.82 19.25
C LEU A 160 8.01 -3.23 19.76
N ARG A 161 7.12 -2.25 19.94
CA ARG A 161 5.74 -2.49 20.37
C ARG A 161 4.97 -3.31 19.34
N GLU A 162 5.05 -2.95 18.07
CA GLU A 162 4.42 -3.71 16.97
C GLU A 162 4.98 -5.12 16.87
N TYR A 163 6.30 -5.27 16.97
CA TYR A 163 6.99 -6.56 16.99
C TYR A 163 6.57 -7.46 18.15
N GLU A 164 6.47 -6.91 19.37
CA GLU A 164 6.00 -7.65 20.55
C GLU A 164 4.54 -8.10 20.40
N ALA A 165 3.67 -7.21 19.90
CA ALA A 165 2.27 -7.52 19.62
C ALA A 165 2.14 -8.60 18.54
N PHE A 166 2.92 -8.48 17.46
CA PHE A 166 2.98 -9.46 16.38
C PHE A 166 3.37 -10.85 16.88
N LYS A 167 4.41 -10.95 17.72
CA LYS A 167 4.85 -12.23 18.30
C LYS A 167 3.82 -12.84 19.25
N ALA A 168 3.14 -12.00 20.03
CA ALA A 168 2.08 -12.46 20.92
C ALA A 168 0.88 -13.02 20.13
N ALA A 169 0.52 -12.37 19.01
CA ALA A 169 -0.55 -12.81 18.13
C ALA A 169 -0.17 -14.03 17.27
N ASN A 170 1.12 -14.19 16.96
CA ASN A 170 1.61 -15.23 16.05
C ASN A 170 2.73 -16.07 16.69
N PRO A 171 2.38 -17.06 17.55
CA PRO A 171 3.37 -17.88 18.25
C PRO A 171 4.31 -18.68 17.33
N SER A 172 3.92 -18.93 16.07
CA SER A 172 4.77 -19.56 15.06
C SER A 172 6.00 -18.72 14.69
N PHE A 173 5.94 -17.40 14.90
CA PHE A 173 7.03 -16.47 14.63
C PHE A 173 7.74 -15.99 15.91
N ALA A 174 7.59 -16.71 17.03
CA ALA A 174 8.17 -16.31 18.32
C ALA A 174 9.70 -16.17 18.33
N GLU A 175 10.41 -16.83 17.40
CA GLU A 175 11.88 -16.81 17.30
C GLU A 175 12.41 -15.87 16.22
N ILE A 176 11.54 -15.14 15.51
CA ILE A 176 12.00 -14.22 14.47
C ILE A 176 12.75 -13.04 15.09
N SER A 177 13.78 -12.51 14.41
CA SER A 177 14.50 -11.33 14.89
C SER A 177 13.74 -10.04 14.57
N LEU A 178 14.00 -8.97 15.33
CA LEU A 178 13.45 -7.64 15.06
C LEU A 178 13.84 -7.14 13.66
N SER A 179 15.11 -7.33 13.29
CA SER A 179 15.64 -6.93 11.98
C SER A 179 14.90 -7.63 10.84
N LYS A 180 14.69 -8.96 10.97
CA LYS A 180 13.94 -9.73 9.99
C LYS A 180 12.47 -9.28 9.90
N TYR A 181 11.87 -9.00 11.05
CA TYR A 181 10.50 -8.48 11.12
C TYR A 181 10.39 -7.10 10.43
N LYS A 182 11.31 -6.17 10.70
CA LYS A 182 11.33 -4.85 10.04
C LYS A 182 11.53 -4.98 8.53
N MET A 183 12.48 -5.79 8.08
CA MET A 183 12.65 -6.05 6.65
C MET A 183 11.38 -6.63 6.01
N ALA A 184 10.70 -7.54 6.71
CA ALA A 184 9.48 -8.15 6.20
C ALA A 184 8.31 -7.14 6.14
N LEU A 185 8.17 -6.27 7.15
CA LEU A 185 7.24 -5.14 7.12
C LEU A 185 7.53 -4.27 5.90
N THR A 186 8.76 -3.80 5.75
CA THR A 186 9.18 -2.94 4.64
C THR A 186 8.96 -3.59 3.27
N ALA A 187 9.20 -4.90 3.14
CA ALA A 187 8.95 -5.63 1.90
C ALA A 187 7.45 -5.84 1.59
N SER A 188 6.58 -5.68 2.59
CA SER A 188 5.13 -5.91 2.47
C SER A 188 4.30 -4.62 2.34
N GLU A 189 4.94 -3.44 2.40
CA GLU A 189 4.27 -2.14 2.44
C GLU A 189 3.43 -1.79 1.20
N ASP A 190 3.76 -2.36 0.04
CA ASP A 190 3.02 -2.18 -1.20
C ASP A 190 1.84 -3.17 -1.36
N GLY A 191 1.75 -4.17 -0.48
CA GLY A 191 0.75 -5.21 -0.51
C GLY A 191 0.94 -6.29 -1.59
N GLU A 192 2.00 -6.23 -2.42
CA GLU A 192 2.31 -7.28 -3.41
C GLU A 192 2.77 -8.57 -2.72
N LEU A 193 3.51 -8.41 -1.61
CA LEU A 193 3.97 -9.49 -0.77
C LEU A 193 3.29 -9.42 0.60
N THR A 194 2.59 -10.47 1.01
CA THR A 194 2.03 -10.52 2.36
C THR A 194 3.15 -10.59 3.40
N LEU A 195 2.91 -10.05 4.59
CA LEU A 195 3.88 -10.11 5.69
C LEU A 195 4.32 -11.56 5.97
N ASP A 196 3.40 -12.52 6.06
CA ASP A 196 3.73 -13.94 6.25
C ASP A 196 4.62 -14.51 5.14
N ALA A 197 4.35 -14.15 3.88
CA ALA A 197 5.18 -14.56 2.76
C ALA A 197 6.58 -13.92 2.83
N ALA A 198 6.67 -12.64 3.22
CA ALA A 198 7.93 -11.94 3.42
C ALA A 198 8.77 -12.57 4.54
N LEU A 199 8.14 -12.93 5.66
CA LEU A 199 8.79 -13.58 6.80
C LEU A 199 9.33 -14.98 6.45
N ALA A 200 8.76 -15.64 5.43
CA ALA A 200 9.20 -16.95 4.95
C ALA A 200 10.41 -16.90 3.98
N LEU A 201 10.74 -15.73 3.43
CA LEU A 201 11.90 -15.54 2.56
C LEU A 201 13.21 -15.58 3.37
N ASP A 202 14.32 -15.98 2.74
CA ASP A 202 15.65 -15.76 3.31
C ASP A 202 16.05 -14.27 3.24
N ASP A 203 17.10 -13.87 3.96
CA ASP A 203 17.50 -12.47 4.08
C ASP A 203 17.96 -11.87 2.75
N SER A 204 18.63 -12.65 1.90
CA SER A 204 19.08 -12.17 0.58
C SER A 204 17.89 -11.89 -0.34
N ALA A 205 16.94 -12.82 -0.40
CA ALA A 205 15.71 -12.64 -1.17
C ALA A 205 14.90 -11.45 -0.65
N LEU A 206 14.80 -11.29 0.67
CA LEU A 206 14.05 -10.20 1.28
C LEU A 206 14.67 -8.82 0.98
N ILE A 207 15.99 -8.68 1.14
CA ILE A 207 16.72 -7.45 0.81
C ILE A 207 16.55 -7.08 -0.67
N LYS A 208 16.56 -8.07 -1.56
CA LYS A 208 16.31 -7.84 -2.98
C LYS A 208 14.88 -7.34 -3.25
N ASN A 209 13.86 -7.96 -2.66
CA ASN A 209 12.48 -7.51 -2.81
C ASN A 209 12.31 -6.07 -2.31
N ILE A 210 12.88 -5.75 -1.14
CA ILE A 210 12.90 -4.37 -0.61
C ILE A 210 13.56 -3.42 -1.61
N SER A 211 14.74 -3.76 -2.11
CA SER A 211 15.46 -2.91 -3.06
C SER A 211 14.67 -2.68 -4.36
N GLN A 212 13.99 -3.71 -4.85
CA GLN A 212 13.15 -3.62 -6.04
C GLN A 212 11.92 -2.73 -5.80
N ALA A 213 11.16 -3.00 -4.74
CA ALA A 213 9.98 -2.21 -4.38
C ALA A 213 10.34 -0.73 -4.15
N LYS A 214 11.41 -0.46 -3.37
CA LYS A 214 11.84 0.90 -3.05
C LYS A 214 12.47 1.66 -4.23
N ALA A 215 12.99 0.97 -5.25
CA ALA A 215 13.54 1.62 -6.44
C ALA A 215 12.44 2.29 -7.31
N GLU A 216 11.18 1.87 -7.13
CA GLU A 216 10.03 2.40 -7.85
C GLU A 216 9.34 3.55 -7.08
N ILE A 217 9.72 3.78 -5.82
CA ILE A 217 9.16 4.84 -4.98
C ILE A 217 9.82 6.18 -5.31
N GLU A 218 8.98 7.14 -5.72
CA GLU A 218 9.42 8.49 -6.02
C GLU A 218 9.73 9.28 -4.73
N ALA A 219 10.73 10.17 -4.74
CA ALA A 219 11.21 10.88 -3.55
C ALA A 219 10.17 11.83 -2.88
N TYR A 220 8.98 11.98 -3.48
CA TYR A 220 7.88 12.82 -3.00
C TYR A 220 6.62 12.02 -2.62
N TYR A 221 6.76 10.70 -2.41
CA TYR A 221 5.66 9.78 -2.13
C TYR A 221 5.08 9.94 -0.71
N THR A 222 4.53 11.11 -0.39
CA THR A 222 3.84 11.36 0.89
C THR A 222 2.55 10.54 0.99
N ASP A 223 2.03 10.31 2.21
CA ASP A 223 0.75 9.63 2.41
C ASP A 223 -0.39 10.27 1.61
N ALA A 224 -0.43 11.62 1.59
CA ALA A 224 -1.41 12.38 0.83
C ALA A 224 -1.25 12.22 -0.69
N TYR A 225 -0.01 12.04 -1.18
CA TYR A 225 0.23 11.68 -2.58
C TYR A 225 -0.26 10.26 -2.86
N LYS A 226 0.15 9.28 -2.04
CA LYS A 226 -0.26 7.87 -2.14
C LYS A 226 -1.78 7.76 -2.22
N GLU A 227 -2.51 8.46 -1.34
CA GLU A 227 -3.97 8.51 -1.35
C GLU A 227 -4.54 8.94 -2.71
N ARG A 228 -4.11 10.10 -3.21
CA ARG A 228 -4.63 10.68 -4.45
C ARG A 228 -4.18 9.92 -5.69
N HIS A 229 -2.94 9.45 -5.68
CA HIS A 229 -2.34 8.64 -6.73
C HIS A 229 -3.11 7.32 -6.86
N ASP A 230 -3.23 6.58 -5.77
CA ASP A 230 -3.87 5.28 -5.77
C ASP A 230 -5.38 5.41 -6.01
N GLU A 231 -6.05 6.45 -5.49
CA GLU A 231 -7.46 6.70 -5.82
C GLU A 231 -7.63 6.95 -7.32
N ALA A 232 -6.82 7.83 -7.92
CA ALA A 232 -6.89 8.13 -9.35
C ALA A 232 -6.59 6.89 -10.20
N MET A 233 -5.57 6.11 -9.83
CA MET A 233 -5.19 4.86 -10.51
C MET A 233 -6.30 3.82 -10.44
N ARG A 234 -6.87 3.59 -9.24
CA ARG A 234 -7.98 2.65 -9.05
C ARG A 234 -9.21 3.05 -9.84
N VAL A 235 -9.60 4.33 -9.79
CA VAL A 235 -10.75 4.84 -10.57
C VAL A 235 -10.53 4.54 -12.05
N TYR A 236 -9.39 4.97 -12.61
CA TYR A 236 -9.14 4.86 -14.04
C TYR A 236 -9.01 3.40 -14.49
N ASN A 237 -8.15 2.62 -13.83
CA ASN A 237 -7.84 1.25 -14.23
C ASN A 237 -9.04 0.32 -14.07
N TYR A 238 -9.77 0.36 -12.94
CA TYR A 238 -10.93 -0.51 -12.76
C TYR A 238 -12.06 -0.20 -13.76
N ALA A 239 -12.28 1.07 -14.12
CA ALA A 239 -13.22 1.42 -15.18
C ALA A 239 -12.77 0.90 -16.54
N LEU A 240 -11.50 1.16 -16.88
CA LEU A 240 -10.95 0.80 -18.17
C LEU A 240 -10.97 -0.72 -18.35
N ASP A 241 -10.45 -1.47 -17.39
CA ASP A 241 -10.37 -2.92 -17.45
C ASP A 241 -11.74 -3.57 -17.58
N ALA A 242 -12.75 -3.08 -16.86
CA ALA A 242 -14.08 -3.65 -16.96
C ALA A 242 -14.76 -3.34 -18.32
N GLU A 243 -14.41 -2.23 -18.98
CA GLU A 243 -14.78 -1.97 -20.40
C GLU A 243 -13.99 -2.87 -21.37
N LEU A 244 -12.72 -3.16 -21.08
CA LEU A 244 -11.90 -4.06 -21.90
C LEU A 244 -12.37 -5.51 -21.82
N ASP A 245 -12.81 -5.95 -20.65
CA ASP A 245 -13.36 -7.30 -20.46
C ASP A 245 -14.67 -7.50 -21.23
N LEU A 246 -15.47 -6.43 -21.34
CA LEU A 246 -16.73 -6.45 -22.07
C LEU A 246 -16.54 -6.74 -23.56
N VAL A 247 -15.37 -6.44 -24.13
CA VAL A 247 -15.06 -6.66 -25.55
C VAL A 247 -15.24 -8.12 -25.96
N TYR A 248 -14.95 -9.09 -25.09
CA TYR A 248 -15.18 -10.50 -25.39
C TYR A 248 -16.67 -10.81 -25.58
N ALA A 249 -17.52 -10.29 -24.67
CA ALA A 249 -18.96 -10.48 -24.76
C ALA A 249 -19.56 -9.76 -25.98
N GLU A 250 -19.08 -8.56 -26.29
CA GLU A 250 -19.45 -7.81 -27.50
C GLU A 250 -19.12 -8.61 -28.78
N TYR A 251 -17.91 -9.16 -28.86
CA TYR A 251 -17.45 -9.94 -30.02
C TYR A 251 -18.31 -11.18 -30.26
N PHE A 252 -18.52 -12.01 -29.24
CA PHE A 252 -19.32 -13.24 -29.41
C PHE A 252 -20.80 -12.95 -29.64
N SER A 253 -21.31 -11.84 -29.11
CA SER A 253 -22.69 -11.42 -29.36
C SER A 253 -22.91 -10.92 -30.79
N GLN A 254 -21.95 -10.19 -31.35
CA GLN A 254 -22.04 -9.63 -32.71
C GLN A 254 -21.79 -10.67 -33.80
N ASN A 255 -20.98 -11.70 -33.52
CA ASN A 255 -20.69 -12.77 -34.47
C ASN A 255 -21.72 -13.92 -34.44
N GLY A 256 -22.87 -13.69 -33.79
CA GLY A 256 -24.15 -14.23 -34.24
C GLY A 256 -24.33 -15.73 -34.14
N GLN A 257 -24.15 -16.32 -32.95
CA GLN A 257 -24.83 -17.56 -32.52
C GLN A 257 -24.63 -17.76 -31.02
N MET A 258 -25.63 -18.35 -30.33
CA MET A 258 -25.50 -18.75 -28.93
C MET A 258 -24.42 -19.84 -28.82
N SER A 259 -23.22 -19.43 -28.44
CA SER A 259 -21.98 -20.21 -28.54
C SER A 259 -21.32 -20.37 -27.17
N ALA A 260 -20.37 -21.32 -27.05
CA ALA A 260 -19.56 -21.48 -25.84
C ALA A 260 -18.85 -20.18 -25.45
N GLY A 261 -18.31 -19.47 -26.44
CA GLY A 261 -17.59 -18.22 -26.25
C GLY A 261 -18.46 -17.12 -25.63
N MET A 262 -19.73 -17.01 -26.05
CA MET A 262 -20.69 -16.07 -25.45
C MET A 262 -20.87 -16.34 -23.94
N PHE A 263 -21.18 -17.58 -23.56
CA PHE A 263 -21.37 -17.92 -22.15
C PHE A 263 -20.10 -17.75 -21.32
N TYR A 264 -18.94 -18.19 -21.84
CA TYR A 264 -17.66 -17.98 -21.15
C TYR A 264 -17.35 -16.48 -21.00
N SER A 265 -17.60 -15.64 -22.00
CA SER A 265 -17.35 -14.20 -21.90
C SER A 265 -18.18 -13.49 -20.84
N TYR A 266 -19.46 -13.83 -20.70
CA TYR A 266 -20.30 -13.25 -19.64
C TYR A 266 -19.90 -13.75 -18.25
N ILE A 267 -19.55 -15.03 -18.12
CA ILE A 267 -19.08 -15.59 -16.85
C ILE A 267 -17.73 -15.01 -16.44
N TYR A 268 -16.80 -14.86 -17.40
CA TYR A 268 -15.54 -14.15 -17.20
C TYR A 268 -15.78 -12.74 -16.66
N GLN A 269 -16.69 -12.00 -17.31
CA GLN A 269 -16.99 -10.62 -16.91
C GLN A 269 -17.61 -10.54 -15.51
N ILE A 270 -18.48 -11.47 -15.13
CA ILE A 270 -19.03 -11.56 -13.77
C ILE A 270 -17.89 -11.73 -12.75
N TYR A 271 -17.03 -12.72 -12.95
CA TYR A 271 -15.91 -12.95 -12.04
C TYR A 271 -14.98 -11.73 -11.95
N ALA A 272 -14.58 -11.17 -13.09
CA ALA A 272 -13.60 -10.10 -13.17
C ALA A 272 -14.14 -8.76 -12.63
N LEU A 273 -15.41 -8.43 -12.89
CA LEU A 273 -16.03 -7.22 -12.38
C LEU A 273 -16.22 -7.30 -10.87
N THR A 274 -16.68 -8.45 -10.36
CA THR A 274 -16.88 -8.64 -8.91
C THR A 274 -15.54 -8.64 -8.17
N ALA A 275 -14.51 -9.29 -8.70
CA ALA A 275 -13.16 -9.24 -8.14
C ALA A 275 -12.64 -7.79 -8.03
N ARG A 276 -12.73 -6.98 -9.09
CA ARG A 276 -12.33 -5.56 -9.06
C ARG A 276 -13.17 -4.73 -8.10
N GLY A 277 -14.47 -5.00 -8.02
CA GLY A 277 -15.35 -4.37 -7.03
C GLY A 277 -14.89 -4.63 -5.60
N LEU A 278 -14.43 -5.85 -5.33
CA LEU A 278 -13.91 -6.25 -4.04
C LEU A 278 -12.52 -5.69 -3.75
N TYR A 279 -11.59 -5.71 -4.71
CA TYR A 279 -10.29 -5.05 -4.53
C TYR A 279 -10.47 -3.56 -4.26
N ALA A 280 -11.32 -2.87 -5.04
CA ALA A 280 -11.62 -1.47 -4.80
C ALA A 280 -12.17 -1.20 -3.40
N ALA A 281 -12.99 -2.11 -2.86
CA ALA A 281 -13.52 -1.99 -1.50
C ALA A 281 -12.47 -2.32 -0.44
N ALA A 282 -11.62 -3.32 -0.67
CA ALA A 282 -10.53 -3.70 0.22
C ALA A 282 -9.50 -2.56 0.32
N ASP A 283 -9.01 -2.05 -0.81
CA ASP A 283 -8.08 -0.91 -0.88
C ASP A 283 -8.63 0.33 -0.14
N THR A 284 -9.95 0.47 -0.14
CA THR A 284 -10.66 1.56 0.51
C THR A 284 -10.78 1.37 2.02
N ILE A 285 -10.99 0.15 2.50
CA ILE A 285 -11.04 -0.17 3.93
C ILE A 285 -9.65 -0.08 4.53
N GLU A 286 -8.65 -0.62 3.83
CA GLU A 286 -7.23 -0.53 4.20
C GLU A 286 -6.81 0.91 4.47
N PHE A 287 -7.20 1.85 3.61
CA PHE A 287 -6.93 3.27 3.82
C PHE A 287 -7.43 3.81 5.17
N PHE A 288 -8.59 3.36 5.68
CA PHE A 288 -9.09 3.81 6.97
C PHE A 288 -8.48 3.06 8.15
N ASP A 289 -8.14 1.79 7.96
CA ASP A 289 -7.48 0.96 8.98
C ASP A 289 -6.02 1.42 9.20
N THR A 290 -5.35 1.92 8.16
CA THR A 290 -3.97 2.42 8.22
C THR A 290 -3.84 3.88 8.63
N THR A 291 -4.93 4.67 8.67
CA THR A 291 -4.86 6.08 9.10
C THR A 291 -4.74 6.20 10.62
N LYS A 292 -3.58 5.82 11.14
CA LYS A 292 -3.07 6.26 12.45
C LYS A 292 -3.04 7.81 12.57
N ASN A 293 -3.27 8.52 11.46
CA ASN A 293 -3.61 9.94 11.31
C ASN A 293 -4.99 10.39 11.86
N TYR A 294 -5.80 9.50 12.46
CA TYR A 294 -7.02 9.90 13.17
C TYR A 294 -6.70 10.81 14.37
N GLU A 295 -7.43 11.93 14.48
CA GLU A 295 -7.22 12.90 15.57
C GLU A 295 -7.78 12.35 16.89
N LEU A 296 -6.90 12.17 17.87
CA LEU A 296 -7.24 11.63 19.18
C LEU A 296 -8.07 12.64 19.99
N ASP A 297 -9.07 12.13 20.71
CA ASP A 297 -9.87 12.97 21.60
C ASP A 297 -9.09 13.40 22.86
N GLU A 298 -9.61 14.42 23.54
CA GLU A 298 -9.00 15.01 24.73
C GLU A 298 -8.76 13.99 25.86
N THR A 299 -9.62 12.97 26.00
CA THR A 299 -9.47 11.95 27.05
C THR A 299 -8.25 11.07 26.76
N ARG A 300 -8.08 10.65 25.50
CA ARG A 300 -6.92 9.85 25.07
C ARG A 300 -5.64 10.64 25.15
N VAL A 301 -5.64 11.88 24.66
CA VAL A 301 -4.48 12.77 24.73
C VAL A 301 -4.04 12.97 26.19
N ASN A 302 -4.96 13.20 27.12
CA ASN A 302 -4.62 13.37 28.54
C ASN A 302 -4.01 12.11 29.16
N ALA A 303 -4.54 10.91 28.85
CA ALA A 303 -3.97 9.66 29.34
C ALA A 303 -2.54 9.40 28.80
N ILE A 304 -2.30 9.75 27.54
CA ILE A 304 -0.99 9.65 26.91
C ILE A 304 -0.01 10.65 27.55
N LEU A 305 -0.40 11.92 27.73
CA LEU A 305 0.41 12.91 28.41
C LEU A 305 0.80 12.45 29.83
N GLU A 306 -0.15 11.91 30.59
CA GLU A 306 0.12 11.37 31.93
C GLU A 306 1.14 10.23 31.90
N SER A 307 1.04 9.31 30.94
CA SER A 307 1.99 8.20 30.78
C SER A 307 3.41 8.66 30.41
N LEU A 308 3.53 9.80 29.73
CA LEU A 308 4.79 10.44 29.35
C LEU A 308 5.32 11.40 30.43
N GLY A 309 4.62 11.55 31.55
CA GLY A 309 4.96 12.50 32.61
C GLY A 309 4.82 13.97 32.21
N LEU A 310 4.00 14.25 31.19
CA LEU A 310 3.72 15.59 30.68
C LEU A 310 2.47 16.18 31.35
N SER A 311 2.44 17.50 31.47
CA SER A 311 1.26 18.22 31.95
C SER A 311 0.18 18.35 30.86
N ALA A 312 -1.06 18.54 31.27
CA ALA A 312 -2.20 18.73 30.36
C ALA A 312 -2.06 19.96 29.43
N THR A 313 -1.12 20.87 29.71
CA THR A 313 -0.83 22.04 28.88
C THR A 313 0.24 21.80 27.81
N GLU A 314 0.91 20.64 27.82
CA GLU A 314 2.01 20.31 26.91
C GLU A 314 1.56 19.53 25.66
N THR A 315 0.28 19.67 25.28
CA THR A 315 -0.31 19.03 24.10
C THR A 315 0.41 19.40 22.79
N ASP A 316 1.02 20.58 22.72
CA ASP A 316 1.79 21.04 21.56
C ASP A 316 2.97 20.12 21.23
N LYS A 317 3.49 19.35 22.19
CA LYS A 317 4.58 18.39 21.96
C LYS A 317 4.15 17.16 21.17
N LEU A 318 2.86 16.83 21.18
CA LEU A 318 2.30 15.64 20.52
C LEU A 318 1.70 15.96 19.14
N LYS A 319 1.78 17.22 18.69
CA LYS A 319 1.20 17.64 17.42
C LYS A 319 2.11 17.29 16.25
N ASN A 320 1.52 16.78 15.18
CA ASN A 320 2.20 16.68 13.88
C ASN A 320 2.32 18.06 13.20
N GLU A 321 2.93 18.09 12.00
CA GLU A 321 3.12 19.31 11.21
C GLU A 321 1.79 19.99 10.80
N ASP A 322 0.68 19.26 10.76
CA ASP A 322 -0.66 19.81 10.51
C ASP A 322 -1.35 20.33 11.79
N GLY A 323 -0.68 20.26 12.93
CA GLY A 323 -1.17 20.75 14.22
C GLY A 323 -2.15 19.82 14.94
N LYS A 324 -2.29 18.57 14.48
CA LYS A 324 -3.19 17.55 15.03
C LYS A 324 -2.44 16.57 15.92
N ILE A 325 -3.14 16.00 16.89
CA ILE A 325 -2.60 14.92 17.73
C ILE A 325 -3.22 13.61 17.25
N THR A 326 -2.38 12.74 16.71
CA THR A 326 -2.76 11.48 16.06
C THR A 326 -2.03 10.32 16.74
N LEU A 327 -2.36 9.08 16.40
CA LEU A 327 -1.61 7.95 16.93
C LEU A 327 -0.16 7.95 16.42
N ASP A 328 0.06 8.31 15.15
CA ASP A 328 1.41 8.44 14.59
C ASP A 328 2.21 9.52 15.31
N SER A 329 1.64 10.71 15.48
CA SER A 329 2.37 11.81 16.14
C SER A 329 2.67 11.51 17.62
N VAL A 330 1.85 10.68 18.27
CA VAL A 330 2.14 10.16 19.61
C VAL A 330 3.27 9.14 19.58
N LEU A 331 3.28 8.21 18.63
CA LEU A 331 4.33 7.21 18.46
C LEU A 331 5.67 7.87 18.11
N ASP A 332 5.67 8.86 17.22
CA ASP A 332 6.83 9.68 16.87
C ASP A 332 7.44 10.35 18.12
N TYR A 333 6.59 11.01 18.93
CA TYR A 333 7.04 11.62 20.17
C TYR A 333 7.54 10.56 21.16
N ALA A 334 6.83 9.43 21.28
CA ALA A 334 7.22 8.33 22.14
C ALA A 334 8.58 7.74 21.75
N ASP A 335 8.87 7.62 20.46
CA ASP A 335 10.16 7.14 19.96
C ASP A 335 11.29 8.07 20.38
N ILE A 336 11.13 9.39 20.19
CA ILE A 336 12.07 10.40 20.68
C ILE A 336 12.22 10.31 22.20
N TYR A 337 11.11 10.27 22.94
CA TYR A 337 11.12 10.27 24.39
C TYR A 337 11.84 9.03 24.94
N MET A 338 11.45 7.84 24.47
CA MET A 338 11.94 6.55 24.99
C MET A 338 13.42 6.30 24.69
N LYS A 339 13.95 6.80 23.56
CA LYS A 339 15.37 6.68 23.23
C LYS A 339 16.26 7.70 23.93
N ASN A 340 15.69 8.81 24.41
CA ASN A 340 16.41 9.85 25.14
C ASN A 340 16.22 9.78 26.67
N LEU A 341 15.54 8.75 27.20
CA LEU A 341 15.38 8.56 28.65
C LEU A 341 16.73 8.31 29.35
N ASP A 342 16.92 8.98 30.49
CA ASP A 342 18.10 8.80 31.34
C ASP A 342 18.21 7.36 31.88
N THR A 343 19.44 6.87 32.05
CA THR A 343 19.75 5.51 32.54
C THR A 343 19.25 5.20 33.97
N GLY A 344 18.77 6.21 34.70
CA GLY A 344 18.21 6.08 36.06
C GLY A 344 16.68 6.04 36.12
N VAL A 345 16.00 6.18 34.99
CA VAL A 345 14.54 6.15 34.90
C VAL A 345 14.06 4.72 34.72
N ASP A 346 12.93 4.38 35.35
CA ASP A 346 12.27 3.09 35.14
C ASP A 346 11.58 3.06 33.77
N LYS A 347 12.40 2.84 32.72
CA LYS A 347 11.95 2.74 31.32
C LYS A 347 10.86 1.67 31.15
N ALA A 348 10.89 0.60 31.94
CA ALA A 348 9.91 -0.48 31.86
C ALA A 348 8.52 -0.04 32.39
N ALA A 349 8.48 0.68 33.51
CA ALA A 349 7.23 1.21 34.04
C ALA A 349 6.59 2.25 33.11
N ILE A 350 7.39 3.15 32.54
CA ILE A 350 6.93 4.12 31.53
C ILE A 350 6.40 3.40 30.30
N LYS A 351 7.18 2.44 29.76
CA LYS A 351 6.77 1.63 28.60
C LYS A 351 5.41 0.98 28.84
N ALA A 352 5.22 0.33 29.99
CA ALA A 352 3.97 -0.35 30.32
C ALA A 352 2.77 0.61 30.44
N ALA A 353 2.97 1.79 31.03
CA ALA A 353 1.93 2.82 31.12
C ALA A 353 1.55 3.36 29.74
N LEU A 354 2.54 3.64 28.91
CA LEU A 354 2.36 4.15 27.55
C LEU A 354 1.71 3.10 26.64
N ASP A 355 2.17 1.84 26.68
CA ASP A 355 1.58 0.72 25.93
C ASP A 355 0.07 0.59 26.22
N SER A 356 -0.32 0.74 27.50
CA SER A 356 -1.72 0.71 27.92
C SER A 356 -2.52 1.91 27.40
N ALA A 357 -1.96 3.12 27.46
CA ALA A 357 -2.61 4.32 26.94
C ALA A 357 -2.82 4.25 25.42
N ILE A 358 -1.80 3.81 24.69
CA ILE A 358 -1.83 3.63 23.23
C ILE A 358 -2.81 2.52 22.84
N ALA A 359 -2.80 1.37 23.53
CA ALA A 359 -3.75 0.30 23.25
C ALA A 359 -5.22 0.76 23.43
N ASN A 360 -5.50 1.64 24.39
CA ASN A 360 -6.83 2.23 24.53
C ASN A 360 -7.18 3.20 23.42
N ALA A 361 -6.21 3.99 22.92
CA ALA A 361 -6.42 4.86 21.77
C ALA A 361 -6.69 4.05 20.49
N GLU A 362 -5.95 2.95 20.28
CA GLU A 362 -6.13 2.04 19.13
C GLU A 362 -7.52 1.39 19.08
N ILE A 363 -8.13 1.09 20.23
CA ILE A 363 -9.50 0.56 20.28
C ILE A 363 -10.50 1.54 19.63
N ASP A 364 -10.35 2.83 19.89
CA ASP A 364 -11.25 3.84 19.35
C ASP A 364 -10.95 4.17 17.88
N VAL A 365 -9.67 4.20 17.51
CA VAL A 365 -9.25 4.32 16.09
C VAL A 365 -9.84 3.17 15.28
N LYS A 366 -9.74 1.94 15.79
CA LYS A 366 -10.35 0.76 15.18
C LYS A 366 -11.87 0.86 15.13
N ALA A 367 -12.52 1.36 16.19
CA ALA A 367 -13.97 1.56 16.22
C ALA A 367 -14.44 2.60 15.18
N GLU A 368 -13.61 3.61 14.90
CA GLU A 368 -13.88 4.62 13.87
C GLU A 368 -13.61 4.09 12.46
N ALA A 369 -12.52 3.34 12.24
CA ALA A 369 -12.28 2.61 11.00
C ALA A 369 -13.44 1.65 10.70
N ASP A 370 -13.90 0.91 11.71
CA ASP A 370 -15.10 0.06 11.67
C ASP A 370 -16.38 0.86 11.38
N ARG A 371 -16.52 2.07 11.94
CA ARG A 371 -17.67 2.95 11.67
C ARG A 371 -17.68 3.37 10.21
N LEU A 372 -16.53 3.78 9.68
CA LEU A 372 -16.38 4.20 8.29
C LEU A 372 -16.64 3.03 7.35
N ALA A 373 -16.04 1.87 7.58
CA ALA A 373 -16.30 0.68 6.78
C ALA A 373 -17.79 0.26 6.81
N ARG A 374 -18.50 0.42 7.94
CA ARG A 374 -19.98 0.29 8.02
C ARG A 374 -20.73 1.35 7.22
N GLU A 375 -20.27 2.60 7.21
CA GLU A 375 -20.86 3.68 6.39
C GLU A 375 -20.85 3.31 4.89
N TYR A 376 -19.86 2.51 4.48
CA TYR A 376 -19.68 2.06 3.10
C TYR A 376 -20.18 0.63 2.82
N ALA A 377 -20.68 -0.08 3.83
CA ALA A 377 -21.32 -1.39 3.67
C ALA A 377 -22.53 -1.42 2.69
N PRO A 378 -23.41 -0.40 2.61
CA PRO A 378 -24.50 -0.39 1.61
C PRO A 378 -24.00 -0.43 0.17
N GLN A 379 -22.77 0.02 -0.01
CA GLN A 379 -22.09 0.21 -1.27
C GLN A 379 -21.49 -1.14 -1.72
N LEU A 380 -20.91 -1.91 -0.79
CA LEU A 380 -20.57 -3.33 -0.95
C LEU A 380 -21.80 -4.19 -1.26
N GLU A 381 -22.89 -4.02 -0.51
CA GLU A 381 -24.15 -4.74 -0.74
C GLU A 381 -24.71 -4.49 -2.15
N SER A 382 -24.46 -3.30 -2.69
CA SER A 382 -24.86 -2.94 -4.06
C SER A 382 -24.07 -3.70 -5.13
N ILE A 383 -22.77 -3.95 -4.90
CA ILE A 383 -21.93 -4.81 -5.76
C ILE A 383 -22.46 -6.25 -5.73
N ILE A 384 -22.77 -6.78 -4.55
CA ILE A 384 -23.34 -8.12 -4.35
C ILE A 384 -24.70 -8.26 -5.05
N THR A 385 -25.59 -7.29 -4.84
CA THR A 385 -26.93 -7.31 -5.43
C THR A 385 -26.87 -7.28 -6.97
N SER A 386 -26.01 -6.43 -7.53
CA SER A 386 -25.86 -6.31 -8.99
C SER A 386 -25.28 -7.60 -9.60
N SER A 387 -24.31 -8.17 -8.90
CA SER A 387 -23.70 -9.46 -9.19
C SER A 387 -24.70 -10.61 -9.24
N GLU A 388 -25.59 -10.69 -8.26
CA GLU A 388 -26.67 -11.70 -8.23
C GLU A 388 -27.70 -11.49 -9.33
N ALA A 389 -28.03 -10.24 -9.64
CA ALA A 389 -28.93 -9.93 -10.75
C ALA A 389 -28.34 -10.45 -12.08
N ILE A 390 -27.05 -10.25 -12.33
CA ILE A 390 -26.38 -10.78 -13.53
C ILE A 390 -26.37 -12.31 -13.51
N LYS A 391 -26.07 -12.93 -12.36
CA LYS A 391 -26.13 -14.39 -12.19
C LYS A 391 -27.52 -14.96 -12.53
N GLN A 392 -28.60 -14.35 -12.03
CA GLN A 392 -29.98 -14.80 -12.32
C GLN A 392 -30.29 -14.76 -13.83
N VAL A 393 -29.85 -13.71 -14.52
CA VAL A 393 -29.98 -13.63 -15.99
C VAL A 393 -29.20 -14.75 -16.66
N MET A 394 -27.98 -15.04 -16.20
CA MET A 394 -27.15 -16.12 -16.74
C MET A 394 -27.68 -17.51 -16.44
N GLU A 395 -28.31 -17.74 -15.28
CA GLU A 395 -28.99 -18.99 -14.96
C GLU A 395 -30.10 -19.28 -15.97
N VAL A 396 -30.93 -18.28 -16.30
CA VAL A 396 -31.98 -18.41 -17.31
C VAL A 396 -31.37 -18.68 -18.70
N ALA A 397 -30.34 -17.92 -19.09
CA ALA A 397 -29.66 -18.12 -20.36
C ALA A 397 -29.01 -19.51 -20.47
N SER A 398 -28.48 -20.04 -19.36
CA SER A 398 -27.86 -21.37 -19.31
C SER A 398 -28.84 -22.51 -19.63
N MET A 399 -30.14 -22.30 -19.40
CA MET A 399 -31.16 -23.29 -19.76
C MET A 399 -31.29 -23.48 -21.27
N LEU A 400 -30.91 -22.46 -22.04
CA LEU A 400 -30.90 -22.44 -23.50
C LEU A 400 -29.54 -22.85 -24.08
N ALA A 401 -28.51 -23.05 -23.24
CA ALA A 401 -27.17 -23.43 -23.67
C ALA A 401 -27.14 -24.86 -24.25
N PRO A 402 -26.18 -25.15 -25.15
CA PRO A 402 -25.93 -26.51 -25.64
C PRO A 402 -25.71 -27.54 -24.51
N PRO A 403 -26.19 -28.81 -24.64
CA PRO A 403 -26.11 -29.81 -23.57
C PRO A 403 -24.71 -30.06 -23.03
N ASN A 404 -23.69 -29.97 -23.89
CA ASN A 404 -22.29 -30.16 -23.53
C ASN A 404 -21.70 -29.02 -22.68
N LEU A 405 -22.34 -27.85 -22.64
CA LEU A 405 -21.90 -26.68 -21.88
C LEU A 405 -22.73 -26.45 -20.62
N LYS A 406 -23.96 -26.98 -20.59
CA LYS A 406 -24.91 -26.74 -19.51
C LYS A 406 -24.36 -27.11 -18.13
N THR A 407 -23.75 -28.30 -17.99
CA THR A 407 -23.16 -28.75 -16.73
C THR A 407 -22.03 -27.83 -16.27
N GLU A 408 -21.17 -27.43 -17.19
CA GLU A 408 -20.02 -26.57 -16.88
C GLU A 408 -20.48 -25.16 -16.45
N ILE A 409 -21.46 -24.60 -17.15
CA ILE A 409 -22.07 -23.30 -16.80
C ILE A 409 -22.74 -23.38 -15.43
N THR A 410 -23.50 -24.44 -15.14
CA THR A 410 -24.11 -24.63 -13.82
C THR A 410 -23.05 -24.70 -12.71
N THR A 411 -21.94 -25.40 -12.93
CA THR A 411 -20.84 -25.46 -11.94
C THR A 411 -20.23 -24.08 -11.70
N MET A 412 -19.94 -23.31 -12.74
CA MET A 412 -19.38 -21.96 -12.57
C MET A 412 -20.34 -21.02 -11.83
N LEU A 413 -21.64 -21.06 -12.15
CA LEU A 413 -22.64 -20.25 -11.43
C LEU A 413 -22.78 -20.67 -9.96
N ALA A 414 -22.59 -21.94 -9.63
CA ALA A 414 -22.58 -22.43 -8.24
C ALA A 414 -21.32 -22.01 -7.46
N ASP A 415 -20.14 -22.09 -8.11
CA ASP A 415 -18.88 -21.56 -7.55
C ASP A 415 -19.02 -20.07 -7.25
N TYR A 416 -19.64 -19.32 -8.17
CA TYR A 416 -19.93 -17.89 -7.98
C TYR A 416 -20.87 -17.63 -6.81
N GLU A 417 -21.96 -18.40 -6.69
CA GLU A 417 -22.91 -18.29 -5.57
C GLU A 417 -22.22 -18.50 -4.22
N THR A 418 -21.27 -19.44 -4.16
CA THR A 418 -20.51 -19.71 -2.94
C THR A 418 -19.70 -18.48 -2.54
N ALA A 419 -19.00 -17.84 -3.49
CA ALA A 419 -18.25 -16.61 -3.23
C ALA A 419 -19.16 -15.43 -2.84
N ALA A 420 -20.30 -15.27 -3.50
CA ALA A 420 -21.28 -14.23 -3.17
C ALA A 420 -21.89 -14.43 -1.77
N THR A 421 -22.11 -15.68 -1.36
CA THR A 421 -22.60 -16.03 -0.02
C THR A 421 -21.56 -15.71 1.04
N LEU A 422 -20.30 -16.11 0.84
CA LEU A 422 -19.20 -15.77 1.75
C LEU A 422 -19.08 -14.26 1.94
N LEU A 423 -19.16 -13.51 0.84
CA LEU A 423 -19.10 -12.05 0.87
C LEU A 423 -20.29 -11.43 1.61
N ARG A 424 -21.51 -11.96 1.42
CA ARG A 424 -22.69 -11.51 2.16
C ARG A 424 -22.54 -11.81 3.65
N GLU A 425 -22.09 -13.00 4.02
CA GLU A 425 -21.84 -13.38 5.41
C GLU A 425 -20.80 -12.45 6.07
N LEU A 426 -19.76 -12.04 5.32
CA LEU A 426 -18.78 -11.06 5.77
C LEU A 426 -19.39 -9.69 6.04
N VAL A 427 -20.30 -9.22 5.17
CA VAL A 427 -21.00 -7.92 5.32
C VAL A 427 -22.07 -7.97 6.42
N GLU A 428 -22.80 -9.07 6.55
CA GLU A 428 -23.86 -9.26 7.56
C GLU A 428 -23.28 -9.55 8.96
N GLY A 429 -22.13 -10.22 9.03
CA GLY A 429 -21.46 -10.63 10.27
C GLY A 429 -20.68 -9.53 10.97
N GLY A 430 -20.44 -8.39 10.32
CA GLY A 430 -19.68 -7.27 10.88
C GLY A 430 -19.01 -6.41 9.81
N THR A 431 -17.98 -5.67 10.20
CA THR A 431 -17.11 -4.98 9.23
C THR A 431 -16.25 -6.02 8.52
N PRO A 432 -16.30 -6.15 7.18
CA PRO A 432 -15.42 -7.07 6.47
C PRO A 432 -13.97 -6.56 6.54
N THR A 433 -13.00 -7.44 6.84
CA THR A 433 -11.57 -7.06 6.84
C THR A 433 -11.05 -6.99 5.40
N THR A 434 -10.00 -6.19 5.19
CA THR A 434 -9.33 -6.07 3.89
C THR A 434 -8.85 -7.43 3.38
N GLU A 435 -8.27 -8.26 4.25
CA GLU A 435 -7.76 -9.59 3.90
C GLU A 435 -8.89 -10.51 3.43
N ALA A 436 -10.02 -10.52 4.13
CA ALA A 436 -11.16 -11.35 3.77
C ALA A 436 -11.76 -10.93 2.42
N LEU A 437 -11.82 -9.62 2.15
CA LEU A 437 -12.26 -9.11 0.84
C LEU A 437 -11.28 -9.47 -0.28
N ARG A 438 -9.96 -9.31 -0.03
CA ARG A 438 -8.91 -9.70 -0.98
C ARG A 438 -8.92 -11.20 -1.26
N GLU A 439 -9.12 -12.05 -0.26
CA GLU A 439 -9.18 -13.51 -0.44
C GLU A 439 -10.32 -13.92 -1.39
N VAL A 440 -11.52 -13.35 -1.19
CA VAL A 440 -12.65 -13.60 -2.09
C VAL A 440 -12.37 -13.03 -3.48
N ALA A 441 -11.79 -11.82 -3.58
CA ALA A 441 -11.42 -11.20 -4.84
C ALA A 441 -10.41 -12.04 -5.63
N ASP A 442 -9.34 -12.51 -4.99
CA ASP A 442 -8.31 -13.39 -5.56
C ASP A 442 -8.89 -14.70 -6.07
N GLY A 443 -9.82 -15.29 -5.30
CA GLY A 443 -10.56 -16.48 -5.71
C GLY A 443 -11.34 -16.25 -7.01
N LEU A 444 -12.06 -15.14 -7.09
CA LEU A 444 -12.85 -14.75 -8.27
C LEU A 444 -11.94 -14.40 -9.46
N ASP A 445 -10.87 -13.63 -9.27
CA ASP A 445 -9.92 -13.25 -10.31
C ASP A 445 -9.19 -14.48 -10.90
N LYS A 446 -8.77 -15.41 -10.04
CA LYS A 446 -8.21 -16.70 -10.48
C LYS A 446 -9.19 -17.47 -11.35
N LYS A 447 -10.47 -17.49 -11.00
CA LYS A 447 -11.53 -18.12 -11.82
C LYS A 447 -11.72 -17.35 -13.13
N ALA A 448 -11.72 -16.02 -13.12
CA ALA A 448 -11.78 -15.19 -14.32
C ALA A 448 -10.64 -15.56 -15.30
N LYS A 449 -9.40 -15.59 -14.82
CA LYS A 449 -8.22 -15.98 -15.62
C LYS A 449 -8.35 -17.39 -16.21
N GLN A 450 -8.91 -18.34 -15.48
CA GLN A 450 -9.18 -19.70 -16.01
C GLN A 450 -10.21 -19.69 -17.15
N ILE A 451 -11.25 -18.87 -17.05
CA ILE A 451 -12.25 -18.73 -18.13
C ILE A 451 -11.68 -17.98 -19.33
N LEU A 452 -10.84 -16.98 -19.09
CA LEU A 452 -10.16 -16.24 -20.15
C LEU A 452 -9.33 -17.18 -21.04
N VAL A 453 -8.58 -18.13 -20.47
CA VAL A 453 -7.85 -19.14 -21.25
C VAL A 453 -8.78 -19.95 -22.17
N LYS A 454 -10.00 -20.28 -21.70
CA LYS A 454 -10.99 -20.99 -22.53
C LYS A 454 -11.50 -20.10 -23.66
N ILE A 455 -11.77 -18.82 -23.37
CA ILE A 455 -12.17 -17.83 -24.38
C ILE A 455 -11.08 -17.72 -25.46
N GLU A 456 -9.82 -17.52 -25.06
CA GLU A 456 -8.69 -17.37 -25.99
C GLU A 456 -8.44 -18.62 -26.86
N GLY A 457 -8.77 -19.81 -26.34
CA GLY A 457 -8.71 -21.06 -27.08
C GLY A 457 -9.80 -21.20 -28.16
N LEU A 458 -10.88 -20.41 -28.08
CA LEU A 458 -11.95 -20.37 -29.09
C LEU A 458 -11.71 -19.34 -30.18
N LEU A 459 -10.73 -18.44 -30.02
CA LEU A 459 -10.45 -17.37 -30.97
C LEU A 459 -9.35 -17.80 -31.95
N ASP A 460 -9.64 -17.67 -33.25
CA ASP A 460 -8.60 -17.74 -34.29
C ASP A 460 -7.81 -16.42 -34.39
N ALA A 461 -6.86 -16.36 -35.33
CA ALA A 461 -5.99 -15.19 -35.47
C ALA A 461 -6.76 -13.92 -35.83
N ASP A 462 -7.79 -14.02 -36.68
CA ASP A 462 -8.58 -12.88 -37.14
C ASP A 462 -9.49 -12.38 -36.01
N ALA A 463 -10.09 -13.31 -35.25
CA ALA A 463 -10.88 -13.02 -34.06
C ALA A 463 -10.05 -12.32 -32.99
N LYS A 464 -8.82 -12.79 -32.73
CA LYS A 464 -7.89 -12.13 -31.79
C LYS A 464 -7.55 -10.72 -32.24
N ALA A 465 -7.32 -10.51 -33.55
CA ALA A 465 -7.06 -9.19 -34.10
C ALA A 465 -8.27 -8.24 -33.93
N ASP A 466 -9.50 -8.71 -34.15
CA ASP A 466 -10.72 -7.92 -33.92
C ASP A 466 -10.90 -7.55 -32.44
N ILE A 467 -10.72 -8.50 -31.53
CA ILE A 467 -10.75 -8.25 -30.07
C ILE A 467 -9.74 -7.16 -29.69
N GLU A 468 -8.49 -7.26 -30.15
CA GLU A 468 -7.49 -6.25 -29.83
C GLU A 468 -7.79 -4.88 -30.46
N ALA A 469 -8.37 -4.84 -31.66
CA ALA A 469 -8.83 -3.60 -32.29
C ALA A 469 -9.95 -2.93 -31.47
N ARG A 470 -10.91 -3.71 -30.96
CA ARG A 470 -11.99 -3.22 -30.10
C ARG A 470 -11.47 -2.72 -28.76
N LYS A 471 -10.59 -3.48 -28.11
CA LYS A 471 -9.91 -3.05 -26.87
C LYS A 471 -9.16 -1.74 -27.07
N LYS A 472 -8.45 -1.60 -28.19
CA LYS A 472 -7.79 -0.35 -28.56
C LYS A 472 -8.81 0.79 -28.70
N SER A 473 -9.91 0.57 -29.43
CA SER A 473 -10.97 1.59 -29.57
C SER A 473 -11.57 2.02 -28.23
N LYS A 474 -11.72 1.11 -27.25
CA LYS A 474 -12.19 1.43 -25.89
C LYS A 474 -11.17 2.30 -25.14
N ARG A 475 -9.88 1.98 -25.23
CA ARG A 475 -8.79 2.81 -24.69
C ARG A 475 -8.79 4.21 -25.31
N ASP A 476 -8.89 4.30 -26.63
CA ASP A 476 -8.89 5.57 -27.36
C ASP A 476 -10.12 6.43 -27.00
N ALA A 477 -11.29 5.81 -26.84
CA ALA A 477 -12.51 6.50 -26.40
C ALA A 477 -12.39 7.07 -24.97
N LYS A 478 -11.47 6.54 -24.16
CA LYS A 478 -11.15 7.01 -22.81
C LYS A 478 -9.97 7.98 -22.77
N ALA A 479 -9.51 8.50 -23.91
CA ALA A 479 -8.37 9.42 -23.96
C ALA A 479 -8.57 10.67 -23.09
N SER A 480 -9.78 11.25 -23.05
CA SER A 480 -10.05 12.42 -22.20
C SER A 480 -10.08 12.07 -20.71
N GLU A 481 -10.65 10.92 -20.34
CA GLU A 481 -10.59 10.41 -18.96
C GLU A 481 -9.15 10.05 -18.56
N ARG A 482 -8.35 9.57 -19.50
CA ARG A 482 -6.92 9.33 -19.32
C ARG A 482 -6.15 10.63 -19.09
N GLU A 483 -6.39 11.66 -19.89
CA GLU A 483 -5.79 12.99 -19.68
C GLU A 483 -6.20 13.58 -18.32
N ALA A 484 -7.46 13.45 -17.94
CA ALA A 484 -7.94 13.90 -16.63
C ALA A 484 -7.31 13.10 -15.47
N PHE A 485 -7.12 11.80 -15.67
CA PHE A 485 -6.39 10.93 -14.75
C PHE A 485 -4.90 11.35 -14.64
N GLU A 486 -4.20 11.50 -15.76
CA GLU A 486 -2.79 11.91 -15.82
C GLU A 486 -2.60 13.30 -15.18
N GLU A 487 -3.53 14.24 -15.41
CA GLU A 487 -3.51 15.56 -14.76
C GLU A 487 -3.78 15.48 -13.25
N ALA A 488 -4.65 14.57 -12.80
CA ALA A 488 -4.89 14.36 -11.38
C ALA A 488 -3.64 13.82 -10.67
N ILE A 489 -2.93 12.87 -11.29
CA ILE A 489 -1.64 12.37 -10.80
C ILE A 489 -0.60 13.49 -10.78
N ALA A 490 -0.48 14.25 -11.88
CA ALA A 490 0.47 15.36 -11.98
C ALA A 490 0.17 16.46 -10.94
N SER A 491 -1.10 16.74 -10.66
CA SER A 491 -1.50 17.69 -9.64
C SER A 491 -1.19 17.18 -8.24
N ALA A 492 -1.49 15.91 -7.94
CA ALA A 492 -1.14 15.31 -6.65
C ALA A 492 0.37 15.36 -6.40
N ARG A 493 1.17 15.08 -7.43
CA ARG A 493 2.63 15.20 -7.39
C ARG A 493 3.07 16.63 -7.07
N ARG A 494 2.56 17.63 -7.79
CA ARG A 494 2.92 19.04 -7.56
C ARG A 494 2.60 19.49 -6.14
N ASP A 495 1.43 19.10 -5.62
CA ASP A 495 1.02 19.42 -4.24
C ASP A 495 1.97 18.77 -3.21
N ALA A 496 2.39 17.52 -3.45
CA ALA A 496 3.32 16.80 -2.56
C ALA A 496 4.73 17.42 -2.59
N GLU A 497 5.25 17.71 -3.78
CA GLU A 497 6.53 18.41 -3.96
C GLU A 497 6.51 19.80 -3.28
N GLU A 498 5.43 20.57 -3.46
CA GLU A 498 5.26 21.87 -2.80
C GLU A 498 5.21 21.72 -1.28
N ARG A 499 4.47 20.73 -0.75
CA ARG A 499 4.39 20.45 0.69
C ARG A 499 5.77 20.12 1.27
N LEU A 500 6.50 19.18 0.68
CA LEU A 500 7.83 18.78 1.16
C LEU A 500 8.80 19.95 1.14
N ASN A 501 8.80 20.76 0.07
CA ASN A 501 9.63 21.95 -0.02
C ASN A 501 9.26 22.98 1.06
N ASN A 502 7.96 23.22 1.30
CA ASN A 502 7.49 24.17 2.31
C ASN A 502 7.84 23.71 3.74
N LEU A 503 7.69 22.42 4.05
CA LEU A 503 8.07 21.84 5.34
C LEU A 503 9.59 21.94 5.55
N LYS A 504 10.39 21.54 4.56
CA LYS A 504 11.86 21.63 4.62
C LYS A 504 12.33 23.06 4.86
N ASN A 505 11.79 24.02 4.12
CA ASN A 505 12.13 25.44 4.28
C ASN A 505 11.67 25.99 5.64
N SER A 506 10.49 25.57 6.12
CA SER A 506 9.99 25.98 7.43
C SER A 506 10.90 25.49 8.55
N ARG A 507 11.41 24.26 8.47
CA ARG A 507 12.38 23.72 9.44
C ARG A 507 13.71 24.49 9.42
N LYS A 508 14.25 24.81 8.23
CA LYS A 508 15.47 25.64 8.11
C LYS A 508 15.33 27.03 8.75
N ASN A 509 14.12 27.59 8.78
CA ASN A 509 13.84 28.91 9.35
C ASN A 509 13.56 28.89 10.87
N LYS A 510 13.40 27.70 11.48
CA LYS A 510 13.15 27.53 12.93
C LYS A 510 14.44 27.44 13.76
N GLN A 511 15.60 27.23 13.12
CA GLN A 511 16.93 27.32 13.73
C GLN A 511 17.46 28.76 13.73
#